data_AF-A0A947B6V5-F1
#
_entry.id   AF-A0A947B6V5-F1
#
_cell.length_a   1.000
_cell.length_b   1.000
_cell.length_c   1.000
_cell.angle_alpha   90.00
_cell.angle_beta   90.00
_cell.angle_gamma   90.00
#
_symmetry.space_group_name_H-M   'P 1'
#
loop_
_entity.id
_entity.type
_entity.pdbx_description
1 polymer ?
#
loop_
_entity_poly.entity_id
_entity_poly.type
_entity_poly.pdbx_seq_one_letter_code
_entity_poly.pdbx_strand_id
1 'polypeptide(L)' 'ALKYRAKERGFTLSDEVVAFLLRRCHRDMHSLFVLLDTIDEATLTEKRLATIPFVRELLKWS' A
#
# COMPACT_ATOMS: atom_id res chain seq x y z
N ALA A 1 -2.83 7.88 10.45
CA ALA A 1 -1.49 8.13 9.86
C ALA A 1 -1.36 7.52 8.46
N LEU A 2 -1.44 6.19 8.30
CA LEU A 2 -1.14 5.54 7.01
C LEU A 2 -2.03 5.98 5.84
N LYS A 3 -3.35 6.04 6.03
CA LYS A 3 -4.29 6.53 4.99
C LYS A 3 -4.02 7.97 4.57
N TYR A 4 -3.64 8.81 5.51
CA TYR A 4 -3.29 10.20 5.22
C TYR A 4 -2.06 10.27 4.31
N ARG A 5 -1.03 9.45 4.62
CA ARG A 5 0.19 9.35 3.82
C ARG A 5 -0.03 8.79 2.41
N ALA A 6 -0.95 7.85 2.25
CA ALA A 6 -1.39 7.38 0.93
C ALA A 6 -2.06 8.51 0.15
N LYS A 7 -2.96 9.27 0.82
CA LYS A 7 -3.64 10.40 0.20
C LYS A 7 -2.68 11.50 -0.25
N GLU A 8 -1.63 11.78 0.53
CA GLU A 8 -0.57 12.73 0.14
C GLU A 8 0.18 12.30 -1.15
N ARG A 9 0.20 11.01 -1.46
CA ARG A 9 0.83 10.45 -2.67
C ARG A 9 -0.12 10.36 -3.88
N GLY A 10 -1.42 10.55 -3.66
CA GLY A 10 -2.40 10.56 -4.74
C GLY A 10 -3.26 9.29 -4.85
N PHE A 11 -3.10 8.34 -3.94
CA PHE A 11 -3.94 7.14 -3.85
C PHE A 11 -4.66 7.01 -2.51
N THR A 12 -5.65 6.14 -2.45
CA THR A 12 -6.41 5.90 -1.22
C THR A 12 -6.32 4.44 -0.81
N LEU A 13 -6.32 4.22 0.51
CA LEU A 13 -6.32 2.89 1.10
C LEU A 13 -7.60 2.68 1.91
N SER A 14 -8.28 1.56 1.66
CA SER A 14 -9.38 1.12 2.52
C SER A 14 -8.85 0.65 3.88
N ASP A 15 -9.74 0.58 4.90
CA ASP A 15 -9.37 0.04 6.22
C ASP A 15 -8.83 -1.39 6.12
N GLU A 16 -9.40 -2.19 5.22
CA GLU A 16 -8.99 -3.56 4.99
C GLU A 16 -7.54 -3.65 4.49
N VAL A 17 -7.16 -2.81 3.52
CA VAL A 17 -5.80 -2.78 2.98
C VAL A 17 -4.82 -2.28 4.05
N VAL A 18 -5.17 -1.26 4.83
CA VAL A 18 -4.35 -0.79 5.94
C VAL A 18 -4.09 -1.90 6.96
N ALA A 19 -5.14 -2.63 7.36
CA ALA A 19 -5.01 -3.75 8.29
C ALA A 19 -4.15 -4.88 7.71
N PHE A 20 -4.30 -5.16 6.42
CA PHE A 20 -3.48 -6.14 5.71
C PHE A 20 -1.99 -5.76 5.69
N LEU A 21 -1.67 -4.51 5.35
CA LEU A 21 -0.31 -3.98 5.35
C LEU A 21 0.33 -4.04 6.73
N LEU A 22 -0.38 -3.61 7.78
CA LEU A 22 0.12 -3.61 9.15
C LEU A 22 0.36 -5.01 9.72
N ARG A 23 -0.35 -6.04 9.24
CA ARG A 23 -0.11 -7.43 9.62
C ARG A 23 1.15 -8.01 8.99
N ARG A 24 1.53 -7.55 7.79
CA ARG A 24 2.65 -8.09 7.00
C ARG A 24 3.94 -7.30 7.19
N CYS A 25 3.85 -5.99 7.39
CA CYS A 25 4.99 -5.15 7.74
C CYS A 25 5.15 -5.13 9.27
N HIS A 26 6.13 -5.86 9.79
CA HIS A 26 6.45 -5.90 11.22
C HIS A 26 6.88 -4.52 11.75
N ARG A 27 5.93 -3.64 12.09
CA ARG A 27 6.07 -2.33 12.79
C ARG A 27 7.28 -1.45 12.45
N ASP A 28 7.95 -1.65 11.32
CA ASP A 28 8.98 -0.76 10.83
C ASP A 28 8.31 0.30 9.94
N MET A 29 8.29 1.53 10.46
CA MET A 29 7.75 2.68 9.73
C MET A 29 8.53 2.96 8.44
N HIS A 30 9.84 2.66 8.39
CA HIS A 30 10.64 2.86 7.19
C HIS A 30 10.18 1.92 6.07
N SER A 31 10.10 0.61 6.35
CA SER A 31 9.57 -0.38 5.41
C SER A 31 8.16 -0.04 4.93
N LEU A 32 7.32 0.53 5.80
CA LEU A 32 5.97 0.93 5.44
C LEU A 32 5.95 2.13 4.47
N PHE A 33 6.90 3.06 4.58
CA PHE A 33 7.00 4.17 3.63
C PHE A 33 7.49 3.72 2.26
N VAL A 34 8.55 2.92 2.20
CA VAL A 34 9.03 2.33 0.94
C VAL A 34 7.92 1.56 0.24
N LEU A 35 7.11 0.85 1.02
CA LEU A 35 5.96 0.13 0.50
C LEU A 35 4.88 1.06 -0.08
N LEU A 36 4.56 2.17 0.60
CA LEU A 36 3.60 3.14 0.07
C LEU A 36 4.09 3.77 -1.24
N ASP A 37 5.39 4.04 -1.37
CA ASP A 37 5.97 4.58 -2.61
C ASP A 37 5.87 3.56 -3.76
N THR A 38 6.10 2.27 -3.46
CA THR A 38 5.95 1.18 -4.45
C THR A 38 4.49 1.01 -4.89
N ILE A 39 3.54 1.10 -3.95
CA ILE A 39 2.11 1.03 -4.26
C ILE A 39 1.70 2.22 -5.12
N ASP A 40 2.17 3.43 -4.80
CA ASP A 40 1.85 4.64 -5.57
C ASP A 40 2.27 4.50 -7.03
N GLU A 41 3.53 4.19 -7.28
CA GLU A 41 4.10 4.01 -8.63
C GLU A 41 3.34 2.95 -9.43
N ALA A 42 3.02 1.82 -8.80
CA ALA A 42 2.27 0.74 -9.45
C ALA A 42 0.83 1.16 -9.76
N THR A 43 0.14 1.85 -8.84
CA THR A 43 -1.23 2.33 -9.08
C THR A 43 -1.30 3.37 -10.20
N LEU A 44 -0.29 4.24 -10.30
CA LEU A 44 -0.16 5.21 -11.39
C LEU A 44 0.11 4.53 -12.73
N THR A 45 1.02 3.56 -12.75
CA THR A 45 1.42 2.84 -13.98
C THR A 45 0.27 1.99 -14.52
N GLU A 46 -0.40 1.22 -13.65
CA GLU A 46 -1.47 0.31 -14.05
C GLU A 46 -2.84 0.99 -14.11
N LYS A 47 -2.97 2.23 -13.60
CA LYS A 47 -4.25 2.96 -13.46
C LYS A 47 -5.29 2.14 -12.69
N ARG A 48 -4.85 1.44 -11.64
CA ARG A 48 -5.66 0.56 -10.78
C ARG A 48 -5.68 1.05 -9.34
N LEU A 49 -6.73 0.70 -8.60
CA LEU A 49 -6.83 1.02 -7.18
C LEU A 49 -5.97 0.06 -6.32
N ALA A 50 -5.38 0.59 -5.26
CA ALA A 50 -4.64 -0.16 -4.26
C ALA A 50 -5.56 -1.04 -3.39
N THR A 51 -5.97 -2.19 -3.92
CA THR A 51 -6.79 -3.21 -3.25
C THR A 51 -5.92 -4.35 -2.67
N ILE A 52 -6.47 -5.20 -1.80
CA ILE A 52 -5.70 -6.35 -1.27
C ILE A 52 -5.19 -7.28 -2.39
N PRO A 53 -6.01 -7.69 -3.38
CA PRO A 53 -5.52 -8.50 -4.50
C PRO A 53 -4.39 -7.82 -5.27
N PHE A 54 -4.51 -6.52 -5.54
CA PHE A 54 -3.47 -5.73 -6.19
C PHE A 54 -2.16 -5.72 -5.39
N VAL A 55 -2.24 -5.43 -4.09
CA VAL A 55 -1.06 -5.40 -3.21
C VAL A 55 -0.41 -6.78 -3.09
N ARG A 56 -1.21 -7.87 -3.06
CA ARG A 56 -0.68 -9.24 -3.08
C ARG A 56 0.07 -9.56 -4.37
N GLU A 57 -0.51 -9.17 -5.51
CA GLU A 57 0.08 -9.33 -6.83
C GLU A 57 1.42 -8.57 -6.92
N LEU A 58 1.42 -7.29 -6.55
CA LEU A 58 2.58 -6.40 -6.57
C LEU A 58 3.74 -6.92 -5.73
N LEU A 59 3.46 -7.37 -4.50
CA LEU A 59 4.48 -7.77 -3.53
C LEU A 59 4.80 -9.26 -3.58
N LYS A 60 4.13 -10.02 -4.46
CA LYS A 60 4.22 -11.48 -4.54
C LYS A 60 4.02 -12.15 -3.17
N TRP A 61 3.16 -11.57 -2.35
CA TRP A 61 2.83 -12.11 -1.03
C TRP A 61 1.81 -13.25 -1.20
N SER A 62 2.28 -14.48 -1.01
CA SER A 62 1.44 -15.67 -0.92
C SER A 62 0.46 -15.57 0.25
#